data_AF-A0A380X8M6-F1
#
_entry.id   AF-A0A380X8M6-F1
#
_cell.length_a   1.000
_cell.length_b   1.000
_cell.length_c   1.000
_cell.angle_alpha   90.00
_cell.angle_beta   90.00
_cell.angle_gamma   90.00
#
_symmetry.space_group_name_H-M   'P 1'
#
loop_
_entity.id
_entity.type
_entity.pdbx_description
1 polymer ?
#
loop_
_entity_poly.entity_id
_entity_poly.type
_entity_poly.pdbx_seq_one_letter_code
_entity_poly.pdbx_strand_id
1 'polypeptide(L)' 'MDQDKLDIFERKAPEVLADLAAHIEQELINRYEMPEEQAKQAGVDVAMRISRAWAGEIIYIPVLCYWHYLSEI' A
#
# COMPACT_ATOMS: atom_id res chain seq x y z
N MET A 1 20.07 -0.66 3.93
CA MET A 1 19.13 -1.59 4.60
C MET A 1 17.70 -1.43 4.10
N ASP A 2 17.32 -0.26 3.53
CA ASP A 2 15.98 -0.07 2.93
C ASP A 2 15.89 -0.52 1.47
N GLN A 3 16.96 -0.38 0.67
CA GLN A 3 16.99 -0.83 -0.73
C GLN A 3 16.63 -2.32 -0.91
N ASP A 4 17.17 -3.20 -0.07
CA ASP A 4 16.90 -4.65 -0.18
C ASP A 4 15.44 -5.01 0.09
N LYS A 5 14.73 -4.22 0.90
CA LYS A 5 13.30 -4.45 1.17
C LYS A 5 12.43 -4.00 0.01
N LEU A 6 12.77 -2.87 -0.61
CA LEU A 6 12.14 -2.40 -1.84
C LEU A 6 12.31 -3.45 -2.95
N ASP A 7 13.51 -3.97 -3.15
CA ASP A 7 13.79 -4.97 -4.18
C ASP A 7 13.05 -6.30 -3.93
N ILE A 8 12.92 -6.73 -2.68
CA ILE A 8 12.15 -7.95 -2.34
C ILE A 8 10.65 -7.71 -2.57
N PHE A 9 10.14 -6.53 -2.22
CA PHE A 9 8.75 -6.16 -2.43
C PHE A 9 8.42 -6.09 -3.93
N GLU A 10 9.19 -5.34 -4.72
CA GLU A 10 8.97 -5.19 -6.16
C GLU A 10 9.04 -6.54 -6.90
N ARG A 11 9.84 -7.50 -6.42
CA ARG A 11 10.01 -8.80 -7.08
C ARG A 11 9.06 -9.91 -6.60
N LYS A 12 8.51 -9.81 -5.39
CA LYS A 12 7.77 -10.92 -4.75
C LYS A 12 6.45 -10.50 -4.10
N ALA A 13 6.11 -9.21 -4.09
CA ALA A 13 4.84 -8.78 -3.53
C ALA A 13 3.68 -9.37 -4.35
N PRO A 14 2.67 -9.93 -3.68
CA PRO A 14 1.35 -10.10 -4.27
C PRO A 14 0.88 -8.81 -4.94
N GLU A 15 0.26 -8.92 -6.12
CA GLU A 15 -0.22 -7.78 -6.92
C GLU A 15 -1.06 -6.80 -6.09
N VAL A 16 -1.91 -7.31 -5.21
CA VAL A 16 -2.76 -6.50 -4.32
C VAL A 16 -1.96 -5.62 -3.34
N LEU A 17 -0.78 -6.08 -2.90
CA LEU A 17 0.08 -5.31 -1.99
C LEU A 17 0.87 -4.26 -2.75
N ALA A 18 1.34 -4.58 -3.97
CA ALA A 18 1.98 -3.61 -4.84
C ALA A 18 1.02 -2.47 -5.21
N ASP A 19 -0.23 -2.81 -5.56
CA ASP A 19 -1.28 -1.85 -5.86
C ASP A 19 -1.60 -0.97 -4.63
N LEU A 20 -1.70 -1.56 -3.44
CA LEU A 20 -1.88 -0.82 -2.19
C LEU A 20 -0.74 0.17 -1.93
N ALA A 21 0.53 -0.26 -2.12
CA ALA A 21 1.69 0.61 -1.92
C ALA A 21 1.67 1.81 -2.87
N ALA A 22 1.34 1.59 -4.15
CA ALA A 22 1.24 2.63 -5.15
C ALA A 22 0.13 3.65 -4.84
N HIS A 23 -1.04 3.18 -4.39
CA HIS A 23 -2.13 4.07 -3.98
C HIS A 23 -1.75 4.92 -2.77
N ILE A 24 -1.05 4.35 -1.78
CA ILE A 24 -0.56 5.09 -0.61
C ILE A 24 0.48 6.14 -1.03
N GLU A 25 1.43 5.77 -1.89
CA GLU A 25 2.42 6.71 -2.44
C GLU A 25 1.75 7.91 -3.11
N GLN A 26 0.80 7.66 -4.01
CA GLN A 26 0.07 8.71 -4.72
C GLN A 26 -0.72 9.61 -3.75
N GLU A 27 -1.36 9.03 -2.75
CA GLU A 27 -2.07 9.78 -1.72
C GLU A 27 -1.14 10.70 -0.91
N LEU A 28 0.05 10.20 -0.54
CA LEU A 28 1.07 10.97 0.18
C LEU A 28 1.63 12.12 -0.65
N ILE A 29 1.85 11.90 -1.95
CA ILE A 29 2.29 12.95 -2.87
C ILE A 29 1.18 13.99 -3.06
N ASN A 30 -0.04 13.54 -3.36
CA ASN A 30 -1.12 14.42 -3.81
C ASN A 30 -1.77 15.22 -2.67
N ARG A 31 -1.93 14.62 -1.48
CA ARG A 31 -2.61 15.28 -0.35
C ARG A 31 -1.67 15.88 0.69
N TYR A 32 -0.45 15.35 0.79
CA TYR A 32 0.51 15.75 1.83
C TYR A 32 1.79 16.37 1.27
N GLU A 33 1.87 16.57 -0.06
CA GLU A 33 3.03 17.15 -0.76
C GLU A 33 4.35 16.47 -0.39
N MET A 34 4.30 15.17 -0.08
CA MET A 34 5.47 14.41 0.34
C MET A 34 6.43 14.19 -0.86
N PRO A 35 7.76 14.31 -0.69
CA PRO A 35 8.71 14.00 -1.74
C PRO A 35 8.55 12.56 -2.25
N GLU A 36 8.58 12.37 -3.57
CA GLU A 36 8.32 11.10 -4.25
C GLU A 36 9.12 9.93 -3.67
N GLU A 37 10.42 10.09 -3.45
CA GLU A 37 11.29 9.05 -2.89
C GLU A 37 10.87 8.64 -1.46
N GLN A 38 10.44 9.61 -0.65
CA GLN A 38 9.95 9.36 0.72
C GLN A 38 8.57 8.72 0.69
N ALA A 39 7.68 9.17 -0.22
CA ALA A 39 6.35 8.63 -0.39
C ALA A 39 6.39 7.17 -0.87
N LYS A 40 7.29 6.84 -1.80
CA LYS A 40 7.51 5.48 -2.28
C LYS A 40 7.97 4.55 -1.15
N GLN A 41 8.97 4.98 -0.38
CA GLN A 41 9.45 4.21 0.77
C GLN A 41 8.34 4.00 1.81
N ALA A 42 7.58 5.06 2.12
CA ALA A 42 6.46 4.99 3.06
C ALA A 42 5.34 4.05 2.58
N GLY A 43 4.99 4.08 1.30
CA GLY A 43 3.99 3.19 0.69
C GLY A 43 4.36 1.72 0.85
N VAL A 44 5.62 1.37 0.54
CA VAL A 44 6.12 0.00 0.71
C VAL A 44 6.16 -0.40 2.18
N ASP A 45 6.61 0.47 3.08
CA ASP A 45 6.65 0.18 4.51
C ASP A 45 5.26 -0.08 5.10
N VAL A 46 4.25 0.70 4.69
CA VAL A 46 2.86 0.50 5.12
C VAL A 46 2.31 -0.82 4.56
N ALA A 47 2.49 -1.08 3.25
CA ALA A 47 2.02 -2.33 2.63
C ALA A 47 2.68 -3.56 3.27
N MET A 48 3.97 -3.49 3.59
CA MET A 48 4.69 -4.56 4.30
C MET A 48 4.21 -4.76 5.73
N ARG A 49 3.89 -3.68 6.47
CA ARG A 49 3.31 -3.78 7.83
C ARG A 49 1.93 -4.44 7.79
N ILE A 50 1.10 -4.04 6.84
CA ILE A 50 -0.22 -4.61 6.60
C ILE A 50 -0.10 -6.10 6.26
N SER A 51 0.76 -6.45 5.30
CA SER A 51 1.07 -7.84 4.93
C SER A 51 1.46 -8.70 6.12
N ARG A 52 2.33 -8.19 7.01
CA ARG A 52 2.73 -8.90 8.23
C ARG A 52 1.60 -9.04 9.25
N ALA A 53 0.77 -8.00 9.41
CA ALA A 53 -0.38 -8.04 10.32
C ALA A 53 -1.46 -9.02 9.83
N TRP A 54 -1.50 -9.26 8.53
CA TRP A 54 -2.46 -10.10 7.83
C TRP A 54 -1.94 -11.51 7.52
N ALA A 55 -0.64 -11.76 7.74
CA ALA A 55 0.01 -13.00 7.37
C ALA A 55 -0.64 -14.19 8.10
N GLY A 56 -1.21 -15.12 7.32
CA GLY A 56 -1.89 -16.33 7.82
C GLY A 56 -3.41 -16.29 7.74
N GLU A 57 -4.00 -15.13 7.44
CA GLU A 57 -5.45 -14.95 7.35
C GLU A 57 -5.92 -14.86 5.88
N ILE A 58 -7.10 -15.43 5.59
CA ILE A 58 -7.78 -15.20 4.30
C ILE A 58 -8.50 -13.86 4.39
N ILE A 59 -8.03 -12.88 3.63
CA ILE A 59 -8.63 -11.55 3.61
C ILE A 59 -9.64 -11.47 2.49
N TYR A 60 -10.90 -11.39 2.88
CA TYR A 60 -11.99 -11.07 2.00
C TYR A 60 -12.26 -9.56 2.04
N ILE A 61 -11.95 -8.87 0.94
CA ILE A 61 -12.39 -7.51 0.71
C ILE A 61 -13.69 -7.60 -0.09
N PRO A 62 -14.87 -7.31 0.50
CA PRO A 62 -16.12 -7.34 -0.23
C PRO A 62 -16.12 -6.31 -1.35
N VAL A 63 -16.22 -6.78 -2.60
CA VAL A 63 -16.50 -5.93 -3.75
C VAL A 63 -18.02 -5.89 -3.92
N LEU A 64 -18.73 -4.94 -3.29
CA LEU A 64 -20.11 -4.56 -3.66
C LEU A 64 -20.58 -3.28 -2.94
N CYS A 65 -20.91 -2.26 -3.74
CA CYS A 65 -21.76 -1.07 -3.48
C CYS A 65 -21.55 -0.14 -2.27
N TYR A 66 -20.69 -0.43 -1.29
CA TYR A 66 -20.41 0.48 -0.16
C TYR A 66 -19.36 1.56 -0.44
N TRP A 67 -18.69 1.54 -1.60
CA TRP A 67 -17.72 2.58 -2.00
C TRP A 67 -18.33 3.97 -2.21
N HIS A 68 -19.66 4.07 -2.33
CA HIS A 68 -20.33 5.36 -2.36
C HIS A 68 -20.31 6.08 -1.00
N TYR A 69 -20.10 5.36 0.11
CA TYR A 69 -20.13 5.93 1.46
C TYR A 69 -18.76 6.37 2.00
N LEU A 70 -17.66 5.94 1.35
CA LEU A 70 -16.29 6.30 1.74
C LEU A 70 -15.62 7.28 0.77
N SER A 71 -16.25 7.58 -0.37
CA SER A 71 -15.82 8.67 -1.26
C SER A 71 -16.21 10.07 -0.77
N GLU A 72 -16.98 10.16 0.32
CA GLU A 72 -17.48 11.41 0.91
C GLU A 72 -16.83 11.77 2.26
N ILE A 73 -15.73 11.10 2.63
CA ILE A 73 -14.91 11.45 3.81
C ILE A 73 -13.52 11.90 3.34
#